data_AF-A0A535J9J3-F1
#
_entry.id   AF-A0A535J9J3-F1
#
_cell.length_a   1.000
_cell.length_b   1.000
_cell.length_c   1.000
_cell.angle_alpha   90.00
_cell.angle_beta   90.00
_cell.angle_gamma   90.00
#
_symmetry.space_group_name_H-M   'P 1'
#
loop_
_entity.id
_entity.type
_entity.pdbx_description
1 polymer ?
#
loop_
_entity_poly.entity_id
_entity_poly.type
_entity_poly.pdbx_seq_one_letter_code
_entity_poly.pdbx_strand_id
1 'polypeptide(L)'
;MRTLGDDPRFPYDTYGGVDANARVLTEEIRTIGPDYVAVNIVTHSMGGVVTDRAFANGLSAADGVRTYVAIAAPHSGADYARAPALVLPIIGPVKDIVRAGAVAVARDPESAAVRDLATARPIRPPVGVARLDVSLATDGVVNEFDARDPGVPQRLYLPATPRELADGHGGSLDNHDIADLIVETVRTHQVPPDRRDPITRLVAPLLWDQETQLWRRLLLLITFAAVCLYAVRWLPLCSSAMDALNRWCGRFLRSRGR
;
A
#
# COMPACT_ATOMS: atom_id res chain seq x y z
N MET A 1 3.32 6.41 -21.45
CA MET A 1 3.30 6.09 -20.00
C MET A 1 4.67 5.54 -19.66
N ARG A 2 5.25 5.95 -18.53
CA ARG A 2 6.51 5.40 -17.99
C ARG A 2 6.24 4.89 -16.59
N THR A 3 6.86 3.78 -16.21
CA THR A 3 6.77 3.24 -14.86
C THR A 3 8.08 3.52 -14.12
N LEU A 4 7.99 4.03 -12.89
CA LEU A 4 9.15 4.22 -12.03
C LEU A 4 9.86 2.86 -11.84
N GLY A 5 11.17 2.82 -12.06
CA GLY A 5 11.96 1.58 -12.06
C GLY A 5 12.20 0.94 -13.43
N ASP A 6 11.50 1.39 -14.50
CA ASP A 6 11.78 0.92 -15.88
C ASP A 6 13.14 1.46 -16.38
N ASP A 7 13.50 2.67 -15.98
CA ASP A 7 14.83 3.25 -16.24
C ASP A 7 15.80 2.85 -15.11
N PRO A 8 16.89 2.14 -15.40
CA PRO A 8 17.86 1.73 -14.37
C PRO A 8 18.51 2.88 -13.59
N ARG A 9 18.48 4.11 -14.14
CA ARG A 9 18.94 5.32 -13.44
C ARG A 9 17.99 5.74 -12.31
N PHE A 10 16.73 5.34 -12.40
CA PHE A 10 15.68 5.67 -11.45
C PHE A 10 15.02 4.39 -10.91
N PRO A 11 15.76 3.56 -10.13
CA PRO A 11 15.27 2.27 -9.67
C PRO A 11 14.14 2.41 -8.63
N TYR A 12 13.21 1.46 -8.65
CA TYR A 12 12.17 1.32 -7.63
C TYR A 12 12.36 0.03 -6.83
N ASP A 13 12.56 0.14 -5.51
CA ASP A 13 12.67 -1.02 -4.64
C ASP A 13 11.38 -1.19 -3.81
N THR A 14 10.60 -2.20 -4.16
CA THR A 14 9.33 -2.52 -3.47
C THR A 14 9.51 -2.93 -2.01
N TYR A 15 10.72 -3.28 -1.58
CA TYR A 15 11.07 -3.61 -0.20
C TYR A 15 11.89 -2.52 0.49
N GLY A 16 12.41 -1.58 -0.29
CA GLY A 16 13.21 -0.44 0.15
C GLY A 16 12.37 0.61 0.87
N GLY A 17 13.03 1.58 1.50
CA GLY A 17 12.36 2.63 2.24
C GLY A 17 11.55 3.55 1.32
N VAL A 18 10.39 4.00 1.80
CA VAL A 18 9.52 4.95 1.12
C VAL A 18 10.26 6.25 0.81
N ASP A 19 11.07 6.75 1.75
CA ASP A 19 11.89 7.95 1.55
C ASP A 19 12.90 7.81 0.41
N ALA A 20 13.48 6.61 0.24
CA ALA A 20 14.45 6.35 -0.82
C ALA A 20 13.76 6.36 -2.19
N ASN A 21 12.65 5.61 -2.32
CA ASN A 21 11.85 5.60 -3.55
C ASN A 21 11.29 7.00 -3.88
N ALA A 22 10.91 7.79 -2.87
CA ALA A 22 10.39 9.15 -3.07
C ALA A 22 11.45 10.11 -3.62
N ARG A 23 12.70 9.97 -3.18
CA ARG A 23 13.82 10.72 -3.77
C ARG A 23 14.03 10.35 -5.23
N VAL A 24 14.02 9.06 -5.55
CA VAL A 24 14.17 8.57 -6.93
C VAL A 24 13.04 9.09 -7.82
N LEU A 25 11.78 9.02 -7.37
CA LEU A 25 10.63 9.58 -8.10
C LEU A 25 10.81 11.08 -8.38
N THR A 26 11.24 11.83 -7.36
CA THR A 26 11.47 13.28 -7.49
C THR A 26 12.58 13.58 -8.49
N GLU A 27 13.67 12.81 -8.46
CA GLU A 27 14.80 12.96 -9.36
C GLU A 27 14.41 12.61 -10.80
N GLU A 28 13.67 11.53 -11.01
CA GLU A 28 13.17 11.16 -12.34
C GLU A 28 12.31 12.27 -12.92
N ILE A 29 11.29 12.73 -12.17
CA ILE A 29 10.38 13.80 -12.61
C ILE A 29 11.16 15.08 -12.94
N ARG A 30 12.12 15.49 -12.11
CA ARG A 30 12.91 16.70 -12.39
C ARG A 30 13.85 16.54 -13.58
N THR A 31 14.32 15.33 -13.83
CA THR A 31 15.23 15.05 -14.95
C THR A 31 14.49 15.06 -16.28
N ILE A 32 13.32 14.41 -16.35
CA ILE A 32 12.60 14.22 -17.62
C ILE A 32 11.44 15.21 -17.79
N GLY A 33 10.95 15.80 -16.70
CA GLY A 33 9.82 16.74 -16.69
C GLY A 33 9.94 17.89 -17.69
N PRO A 34 11.13 18.51 -17.89
CA PRO A 34 11.31 19.55 -18.90
C PRO A 34 10.96 19.12 -20.34
N ASP A 35 10.97 17.83 -20.65
CA ASP A 35 10.62 17.29 -21.98
C ASP A 35 9.09 17.13 -22.18
N TYR A 36 8.29 17.35 -21.13
CA TYR A 36 6.84 17.14 -21.15
C TYR A 36 6.07 18.43 -20.82
N VAL A 37 4.92 18.59 -21.45
CA VAL A 37 4.02 19.74 -21.19
C VAL A 37 3.38 19.69 -19.80
N ALA A 38 3.27 18.49 -19.23
CA ALA A 38 2.73 18.23 -17.90
C ALA A 38 3.17 16.85 -17.40
N VAL A 39 3.35 16.72 -16.10
CA VAL A 39 3.60 15.44 -15.42
C VAL A 39 2.36 15.04 -14.64
N ASN A 40 1.88 13.82 -14.89
CA ASN A 40 0.70 13.25 -14.26
C ASN A 40 1.10 11.97 -13.56
N ILE A 41 0.89 11.91 -12.24
CA ILE A 41 1.34 10.80 -11.41
C ILE A 41 0.15 9.87 -11.15
N VAL A 42 0.28 8.60 -11.50
CA VAL A 42 -0.69 7.56 -11.17
C VAL A 42 0.03 6.49 -10.37
N THR A 43 -0.50 6.14 -9.20
CA THR A 43 0.15 5.20 -8.28
C THR A 43 -0.78 4.09 -7.86
N HIS A 44 -0.18 2.99 -7.40
CA HIS A 44 -0.90 1.90 -6.76
C HIS A 44 -0.25 1.56 -5.42
N SER A 45 -1.08 1.27 -4.41
CA SER A 45 -0.63 0.76 -3.13
C SER A 45 0.44 1.65 -2.49
N MET A 46 1.59 1.07 -2.11
CA MET A 46 2.75 1.79 -1.57
C MET A 46 3.20 2.99 -2.43
N GLY A 47 3.00 2.94 -3.75
CA GLY A 47 3.35 4.04 -4.64
C GLY A 47 2.69 5.36 -4.23
N GLY A 48 1.49 5.31 -3.65
CA GLY A 48 0.82 6.52 -3.18
C GLY A 48 1.56 7.18 -2.01
N VAL A 49 2.00 6.38 -1.04
CA VAL A 49 2.80 6.88 0.10
C VAL A 49 4.18 7.38 -0.36
N VAL A 50 4.74 6.79 -1.42
CA VAL A 50 5.97 7.28 -2.06
C VAL A 50 5.75 8.66 -2.69
N THR A 51 4.64 8.88 -3.38
CA THR A 51 4.30 10.20 -3.95
C THR A 51 3.98 11.23 -2.87
N ASP A 52 3.22 10.87 -1.84
CA ASP A 52 2.99 11.72 -0.68
C ASP A 52 4.31 12.17 -0.05
N ARG A 53 5.26 11.23 0.08
CA ARG A 53 6.58 11.55 0.61
C ARG A 53 7.41 12.42 -0.35
N ALA A 54 7.29 12.21 -1.66
CA ALA A 54 7.93 13.07 -2.65
C ALA A 54 7.41 14.52 -2.55
N PHE A 55 6.10 14.71 -2.35
CA PHE A 55 5.51 16.02 -2.10
C PHE A 55 5.98 16.63 -0.78
N ALA A 56 6.05 15.85 0.29
CA ALA A 56 6.63 16.31 1.56
C ALA A 56 8.10 16.76 1.41
N ASN A 57 8.83 16.14 0.47
CA ASN A 57 10.21 16.47 0.13
C ASN A 57 10.35 17.59 -0.93
N GLY A 58 9.25 18.24 -1.31
CA GLY A 58 9.26 19.43 -2.17
C GLY A 58 9.00 19.18 -3.65
N LEU A 59 8.57 17.98 -4.07
CA LEU A 59 7.96 17.80 -5.39
C LEU A 59 6.66 18.63 -5.45
N SER A 60 6.41 19.33 -6.56
CA SER A 60 5.31 20.30 -6.64
C SER A 60 4.86 20.58 -8.08
N ALA A 61 3.87 21.48 -8.22
CA ALA A 61 3.44 21.99 -9.52
C ALA A 61 4.53 22.79 -10.27
N ALA A 62 5.57 23.28 -9.56
CA ALA A 62 6.71 23.95 -10.17
C ALA A 62 7.61 22.97 -10.95
N ASP A 63 7.59 21.68 -10.58
CA ASP A 63 8.25 20.59 -11.29
C ASP A 63 7.42 20.08 -12.49
N GLY A 64 6.37 20.81 -12.89
CA GLY A 64 5.47 20.44 -13.98
C GLY A 64 4.37 19.43 -13.61
N VAL A 65 4.29 19.01 -12.34
CA VAL A 65 3.22 18.11 -11.86
C VAL A 65 1.87 18.81 -11.94
N ARG A 66 0.87 18.10 -12.47
CA ARG A 66 -0.51 18.61 -12.64
C ARG A 66 -1.55 17.74 -11.95
N THR A 67 -1.38 16.43 -12.00
CA THR A 67 -2.31 15.50 -11.34
C THR A 67 -1.58 14.46 -10.53
N TYR A 68 -2.27 13.98 -9.50
CA TYR A 68 -1.89 12.83 -8.71
C TYR A 68 -3.12 11.97 -8.46
N VAL A 69 -3.13 10.76 -9.04
CA VAL A 69 -4.16 9.76 -8.80
C VAL A 69 -3.59 8.60 -7.98
N ALA A 70 -4.14 8.37 -6.80
CA ALA A 70 -3.72 7.31 -5.90
C ALA A 70 -4.73 6.16 -5.93
N ILE A 71 -4.30 5.00 -6.43
CA ILE A 71 -5.12 3.79 -6.47
C ILE A 71 -4.78 2.93 -5.25
N ALA A 72 -5.76 2.63 -4.41
CA ALA A 72 -5.62 1.72 -3.27
C ALA A 72 -4.43 2.07 -2.35
N ALA A 73 -4.21 3.36 -2.08
CA ALA A 73 -3.02 3.83 -1.38
C ALA A 73 -3.26 3.95 0.15
N PRO A 74 -2.37 3.40 1.00
CA PRO A 74 -2.51 3.48 2.45
C PRO A 74 -1.93 4.81 3.00
N HIS A 75 -2.53 5.95 2.66
CA HIS A 75 -2.08 7.30 3.03
C HIS A 75 -1.88 7.49 4.54
N SER A 76 -2.73 6.87 5.35
CA SER A 76 -2.64 6.92 6.81
C SER A 76 -1.72 5.86 7.41
N GLY A 77 -1.02 5.08 6.58
CA GLY A 77 -0.31 3.86 6.94
C GLY A 77 -1.17 2.62 6.83
N ALA A 78 -0.60 1.45 7.06
CA ALA A 78 -1.27 0.17 6.83
C ALA A 78 -1.39 -0.68 8.10
N ASP A 79 -2.58 -1.20 8.40
CA ASP A 79 -2.80 -2.09 9.55
C ASP A 79 -1.92 -3.35 9.48
N TYR A 80 -1.75 -3.90 8.26
CA TYR A 80 -0.89 -5.05 8.00
C TYR A 80 0.59 -4.80 8.30
N ALA A 81 1.00 -3.54 8.36
CA ALA A 81 2.34 -3.11 8.73
C ALA A 81 2.44 -2.79 10.24
N ARG A 82 1.41 -2.15 10.81
CA ARG A 82 1.35 -1.80 12.23
C ARG A 82 1.35 -3.03 13.14
N ALA A 83 0.55 -4.05 12.81
CA ALA A 83 0.45 -5.27 13.62
C ALA A 83 1.81 -5.98 13.80
N PRO A 84 2.57 -6.33 12.75
CA PRO A 84 3.88 -6.94 12.93
C PRO A 84 4.90 -5.99 13.57
N ALA A 85 4.86 -4.68 13.30
CA ALA A 85 5.75 -3.72 13.96
C ALA A 85 5.59 -3.74 15.50
N LEU A 86 4.38 -3.98 15.99
CA LEU A 86 4.10 -4.16 17.42
C LEU A 86 4.48 -5.55 17.94
N VAL A 87 4.13 -6.60 17.18
CA VAL A 87 4.15 -7.98 17.68
C VAL A 87 5.52 -8.64 17.55
N LEU A 88 6.22 -8.45 16.42
CA LEU A 88 7.49 -9.14 16.14
C LEU A 88 8.58 -8.90 17.19
N PRO A 89 8.75 -7.68 17.76
CA PRO A 89 9.70 -7.46 18.85
C PRO A 89 9.41 -8.28 20.11
N ILE A 90 8.13 -8.55 20.39
CA ILE A 90 7.67 -9.29 21.59
C ILE A 90 7.94 -10.79 21.41
N ILE A 91 7.69 -11.31 20.21
CA ILE A 91 7.79 -12.74 19.91
C ILE A 91 9.17 -13.17 19.38
N GLY A 92 10.23 -12.41 19.71
CA GLY A 92 11.60 -12.59 19.19
C GLY A 92 12.08 -14.05 19.00
N PRO A 93 11.90 -14.95 19.99
CA PRO A 93 12.29 -16.37 19.87
C PRO A 93 11.63 -17.18 18.75
N VAL A 94 10.47 -16.76 18.25
CA VAL A 94 9.73 -17.42 17.16
C VAL A 94 9.49 -16.49 15.96
N LYS A 95 10.13 -15.31 15.95
CA LYS A 95 9.90 -14.25 14.98
C LYS A 95 10.11 -14.72 13.53
N ASP A 96 11.15 -15.51 13.28
CA ASP A 96 11.49 -15.94 11.93
C ASP A 96 10.45 -16.91 11.35
N ILE A 97 9.73 -17.66 12.20
CA ILE A 97 8.60 -18.50 11.76
C ILE A 97 7.49 -17.62 11.18
N VAL A 98 7.12 -16.57 11.91
CA VAL A 98 6.08 -15.62 11.48
C VAL A 98 6.51 -14.86 10.23
N ARG A 99 7.76 -14.38 10.20
CA ARG A 99 8.33 -13.72 9.01
C ARG A 99 8.36 -14.63 7.80
N ALA A 100 8.78 -15.89 7.95
CA ALA A 100 8.84 -16.84 6.84
C ALA A 100 7.43 -17.13 6.27
N GLY A 101 6.43 -17.27 7.14
CA GLY A 101 5.03 -17.37 6.72
C GLY A 101 4.58 -16.16 5.90
N ALA A 102 4.86 -14.95 6.39
CA ALA A 102 4.51 -13.71 5.68
C ALA A 102 5.24 -13.56 4.34
N VAL A 103 6.54 -13.90 4.27
CA VAL A 103 7.31 -13.91 3.02
C VAL A 103 6.79 -14.94 2.02
N ALA A 104 6.25 -16.06 2.48
CA ALA A 104 5.72 -17.10 1.59
C ALA A 104 4.42 -16.69 0.89
N VAL A 105 3.61 -15.83 1.50
CA VAL A 105 2.29 -15.44 0.98
C VAL A 105 2.19 -13.99 0.52
N ALA A 106 3.08 -13.12 0.98
CA ALA A 106 3.04 -11.68 0.71
C ALA A 106 4.45 -11.06 0.71
N ARG A 107 4.83 -10.37 1.78
CA ARG A 107 6.08 -9.60 1.89
C ARG A 107 6.69 -9.72 3.28
N ASP A 108 7.99 -9.46 3.37
CA ASP A 108 8.68 -9.45 4.66
C ASP A 108 8.16 -8.29 5.54
N PRO A 109 7.57 -8.59 6.70
CA PRO A 109 7.08 -7.57 7.62
C PRO A 109 8.21 -6.73 8.26
N GLU A 110 9.46 -7.16 8.15
CA GLU A 110 10.64 -6.38 8.55
C GLU A 110 11.35 -5.70 7.36
N SER A 111 10.70 -5.61 6.19
CA SER A 111 11.23 -4.76 5.10
C SER A 111 11.17 -3.26 5.48
N ALA A 112 12.03 -2.45 4.86
CA ALA A 112 12.03 -1.00 5.11
C ALA A 112 10.70 -0.38 4.67
N ALA A 113 10.18 -0.80 3.52
CA ALA A 113 8.86 -0.46 3.03
C ALA A 113 7.77 -0.67 4.09
N VAL A 114 7.69 -1.87 4.68
CA VAL A 114 6.65 -2.18 5.67
C VAL A 114 6.81 -1.34 6.93
N ARG A 115 8.03 -1.13 7.42
CA ARG A 115 8.25 -0.25 8.59
C ARG A 115 7.80 1.18 8.34
N ASP A 116 8.07 1.71 7.16
CA ASP A 116 7.65 3.06 6.79
C ASP A 116 6.11 3.14 6.67
N LEU A 117 5.47 2.12 6.08
CA LEU A 117 4.01 2.02 6.00
C LEU A 117 3.32 1.88 7.36
N ALA A 118 3.99 1.32 8.37
CA ALA A 118 3.44 1.25 9.73
C ALA A 118 3.28 2.64 10.37
N THR A 119 4.08 3.61 9.91
CA THR A 119 4.18 4.95 10.52
C THR A 119 3.77 6.08 9.57
N ALA A 120 3.43 5.77 8.33
CA ALA A 120 2.98 6.74 7.34
C ALA A 120 1.79 7.56 7.85
N ARG A 121 1.71 8.80 7.36
CA ARG A 121 0.68 9.78 7.71
C ARG A 121 0.27 10.53 6.43
N PRO A 122 -0.98 10.98 6.34
CA PRO A 122 -1.45 11.70 5.17
C PRO A 122 -0.65 12.98 4.95
N ILE A 123 -0.30 13.25 3.70
CA ILE A 123 0.37 14.48 3.28
C ILE A 123 -0.59 15.26 2.39
N ARG A 124 -0.80 16.54 2.72
CA ARG A 124 -1.66 17.40 1.91
C ARG A 124 -1.06 17.56 0.50
N PRO A 125 -1.87 17.45 -0.57
CA PRO A 125 -1.40 17.70 -1.91
C PRO A 125 -0.86 19.14 -2.07
N PRO A 126 0.23 19.35 -2.83
CA PRO A 126 0.73 20.69 -3.13
C PRO A 126 -0.30 21.54 -3.87
N VAL A 127 -0.26 22.86 -3.65
CA VAL A 127 -1.10 23.81 -4.39
C VAL A 127 -0.85 23.67 -5.89
N GLY A 128 -1.93 23.61 -6.66
CA GLY A 128 -1.87 23.48 -8.12
C GLY A 128 -1.77 22.04 -8.64
N VAL A 129 -1.76 21.03 -7.75
CA VAL A 129 -1.87 19.61 -8.13
C VAL A 129 -3.28 19.11 -7.85
N ALA A 130 -3.98 18.64 -8.89
CA ALA A 130 -5.28 18.00 -8.72
C ALA A 130 -5.09 16.57 -8.19
N ARG A 131 -5.58 16.30 -6.99
CA ARG A 131 -5.47 14.99 -6.33
C ARG A 131 -6.80 14.25 -6.25
N LEU A 132 -6.76 12.97 -6.54
CA LEU A 132 -7.90 12.06 -6.47
C LEU A 132 -7.42 10.70 -5.94
N ASP A 133 -8.13 10.16 -4.94
CA ASP A 133 -7.84 8.83 -4.41
C ASP A 133 -9.00 7.89 -4.79
N VAL A 134 -8.67 6.67 -5.24
CA VAL A 134 -9.63 5.71 -5.80
C VAL A 134 -9.33 4.29 -5.33
N SER A 135 -10.35 3.47 -5.12
CA SER A 135 -10.18 2.05 -4.78
C SER A 135 -11.43 1.25 -5.13
N LEU A 136 -11.29 -0.06 -5.32
CA LEU A 136 -12.41 -0.96 -5.19
C LEU A 136 -12.81 -1.10 -3.72
N ALA A 137 -14.12 -1.21 -3.48
CA ALA A 137 -14.65 -1.46 -2.15
C ALA A 137 -14.28 -2.84 -1.58
N THR A 138 -13.82 -3.76 -2.43
CA THR A 138 -13.33 -5.11 -2.08
C THR A 138 -11.84 -5.16 -1.75
N ASP A 139 -11.19 -4.01 -1.55
CA ASP A 139 -9.77 -3.98 -1.20
C ASP A 139 -9.54 -4.58 0.21
N GLY A 140 -9.06 -5.82 0.23
CA GLY A 140 -8.72 -6.56 1.43
C GLY A 140 -7.31 -6.29 1.98
N VAL A 141 -6.54 -5.38 1.37
CA VAL A 141 -5.16 -5.05 1.79
C VAL A 141 -5.11 -3.65 2.39
N VAL A 142 -5.76 -2.68 1.74
CA VAL A 142 -5.87 -1.29 2.19
C VAL A 142 -7.32 -1.01 2.55
N ASN A 143 -7.56 -0.93 3.86
CA ASN A 143 -8.89 -0.71 4.40
C ASN A 143 -9.23 0.79 4.50
N GLU A 144 -10.48 1.11 4.88
CA GLU A 144 -10.96 2.49 4.97
C GLU A 144 -10.06 3.40 5.83
N PHE A 145 -9.53 2.89 6.95
CA PHE A 145 -8.67 3.66 7.85
C PHE A 145 -7.27 3.86 7.30
N ASP A 146 -6.79 2.89 6.53
CA ASP A 146 -5.48 2.95 5.90
C ASP A 146 -5.50 3.95 4.73
N ALA A 147 -6.57 3.95 3.93
CA ALA A 147 -6.76 4.85 2.80
C ALA A 147 -7.08 6.31 3.17
N ARG A 148 -7.43 6.58 4.42
CA ARG A 148 -7.93 7.89 4.84
C ARG A 148 -6.91 9.01 4.60
N ASP A 149 -7.31 10.03 3.84
CA ASP A 149 -6.60 11.31 3.71
C ASP A 149 -7.56 12.50 3.90
N PRO A 150 -7.48 13.24 5.03
CA PRO A 150 -8.38 14.35 5.31
C PRO A 150 -8.34 15.47 4.26
N GLY A 151 -9.48 15.69 3.61
CA GLY A 151 -9.66 16.76 2.62
C GLY A 151 -9.35 16.34 1.19
N VAL A 152 -9.01 15.07 0.95
CA VAL A 152 -8.89 14.49 -0.39
C VAL A 152 -10.13 13.64 -0.69
N PRO A 153 -10.75 13.78 -1.88
CA PRO A 153 -11.85 12.92 -2.28
C PRO A 153 -11.40 11.48 -2.49
N GLN A 154 -11.96 10.55 -1.70
CA GLN A 154 -11.85 9.11 -1.90
C GLN A 154 -13.05 8.60 -2.71
N ARG A 155 -12.81 7.92 -3.83
CA ARG A 155 -13.86 7.27 -4.62
C ARG A 155 -13.75 5.76 -4.54
N LEU A 156 -14.89 5.18 -4.27
CA LEU A 156 -15.08 3.75 -4.20
C LEU A 156 -15.88 3.26 -5.39
N TYR A 157 -15.42 2.17 -5.97
CA TYR A 157 -16.08 1.46 -7.03
C TYR A 157 -16.45 0.05 -6.57
N LEU A 158 -17.56 -0.46 -7.12
CA LEU A 158 -17.93 -1.85 -6.94
C LEU A 158 -17.12 -2.71 -7.91
N PRO A 159 -16.79 -3.96 -7.54
CA PRO A 159 -16.17 -4.89 -8.47
C PRO A 159 -17.12 -5.20 -9.62
N ALA A 160 -16.63 -5.13 -10.86
CA ALA A 160 -17.41 -5.45 -12.06
C ALA A 160 -17.25 -6.92 -12.48
N THR A 161 -16.19 -7.59 -12.00
CA THR A 161 -15.85 -8.97 -12.38
C THR A 161 -15.62 -9.86 -11.16
N PRO A 162 -15.75 -11.20 -11.29
CA PRO A 162 -15.41 -12.13 -10.21
C PRO A 162 -13.96 -12.00 -9.74
N ARG A 163 -13.03 -11.58 -10.63
CA ARG A 163 -11.63 -11.35 -10.28
C ARG A 163 -11.48 -10.13 -9.38
N GLU A 164 -12.13 -9.02 -9.70
CA GLU A 164 -12.16 -7.81 -8.87
C GLU A 164 -12.86 -8.04 -7.51
N LEU A 165 -13.84 -8.95 -7.47
CA LEU A 165 -14.49 -9.38 -6.23
C LEU A 165 -13.52 -10.17 -5.34
N ALA A 166 -12.70 -11.05 -5.93
CA ALA A 166 -11.75 -11.89 -5.20
C ALA A 166 -10.47 -11.14 -4.79
N ASP A 167 -10.04 -10.16 -5.58
CA ASP A 167 -8.88 -9.31 -5.32
C ASP A 167 -9.23 -7.85 -5.67
N GLY A 168 -9.78 -7.12 -4.70
CA GLY A 168 -10.06 -5.70 -4.89
C GLY A 168 -8.81 -4.82 -4.92
N HIS A 169 -7.73 -5.25 -4.26
CA HIS A 169 -6.50 -4.47 -4.20
C HIS A 169 -5.82 -4.41 -5.58
N GLY A 170 -5.57 -5.58 -6.18
CA GLY A 170 -5.05 -5.68 -7.55
C GLY A 170 -6.11 -5.34 -8.59
N GLY A 171 -7.36 -5.76 -8.38
CA GLY A 171 -8.48 -5.49 -9.29
C GLY A 171 -8.77 -4.01 -9.51
N SER A 172 -8.36 -3.14 -8.58
CA SER A 172 -8.45 -1.68 -8.77
C SER A 172 -7.66 -1.17 -9.98
N LEU A 173 -6.65 -1.92 -10.45
CA LEU A 173 -5.88 -1.60 -11.67
C LEU A 173 -6.61 -2.03 -12.95
N ASP A 174 -7.48 -3.02 -12.86
CA ASP A 174 -8.17 -3.63 -14.00
C ASP A 174 -9.59 -3.05 -14.19
N ASN A 175 -10.11 -2.32 -13.20
CA ASN A 175 -11.46 -1.78 -13.22
C ASN A 175 -11.61 -0.64 -14.25
N HIS A 176 -12.56 -0.79 -15.18
CA HIS A 176 -12.76 0.14 -16.29
C HIS A 176 -13.21 1.55 -15.82
N ASP A 177 -14.08 1.64 -14.81
CA ASP A 177 -14.56 2.93 -14.33
C ASP A 177 -13.44 3.74 -13.64
N ILE A 178 -12.55 3.05 -12.92
CA ILE A 178 -11.34 3.65 -12.35
C ILE A 178 -10.42 4.13 -13.49
N ALA A 179 -10.22 3.32 -14.53
CA ALA A 179 -9.39 3.70 -15.67
C ALA A 179 -9.94 4.94 -16.42
N ASP A 180 -11.24 4.98 -16.69
CA ASP A 180 -11.90 6.12 -17.34
C ASP A 180 -11.75 7.39 -16.49
N LEU A 181 -11.90 7.26 -15.17
CA LEU A 181 -11.72 8.38 -14.25
C LEU A 181 -10.27 8.89 -14.22
N ILE A 182 -9.28 7.99 -14.24
CA ILE A 182 -7.86 8.37 -14.35
C ILE A 182 -7.64 9.14 -15.65
N VAL A 183 -8.14 8.63 -16.77
CA VAL A 183 -7.99 9.26 -18.08
C VAL A 183 -8.64 10.65 -18.10
N GLU A 184 -9.85 10.82 -17.56
CA GLU A 184 -10.52 12.12 -17.46
C GLU A 184 -9.72 13.09 -16.58
N THR A 185 -9.23 12.64 -15.42
CA THR A 185 -8.41 13.44 -14.50
C THR A 185 -7.13 13.91 -15.18
N VAL A 186 -6.41 13.00 -15.86
CA VAL A 186 -5.17 13.30 -16.58
C VAL A 186 -5.41 14.25 -17.75
N ARG A 187 -6.52 14.12 -18.48
CA ARG A 187 -6.82 15.00 -19.63
C ARG A 187 -7.24 16.40 -19.22
N THR A 188 -7.98 16.52 -18.13
CA THR A 188 -8.56 17.80 -17.68
C THR A 188 -7.68 18.53 -16.68
N HIS A 189 -6.71 17.83 -16.07
CA HIS A 189 -5.92 18.31 -14.93
C HIS A 189 -6.78 18.82 -13.77
N GLN A 190 -7.97 18.26 -13.60
CA GLN A 190 -8.94 18.60 -12.57
C GLN A 190 -9.50 17.33 -11.96
N VAL A 191 -9.98 17.41 -10.73
CA VAL A 191 -10.77 16.32 -10.13
C VAL A 191 -12.14 16.33 -10.82
N PRO A 192 -12.51 15.29 -11.58
CA PRO A 192 -13.78 15.27 -12.29
C PRO A 192 -14.95 15.35 -11.29
N PRO A 193 -16.18 15.71 -11.66
CA PRO A 193 -17.32 15.53 -10.76
C PRO A 193 -17.53 14.04 -10.44
N ASP A 194 -18.14 13.74 -9.29
CA ASP A 194 -18.51 12.36 -8.95
C ASP A 194 -19.77 11.96 -9.73
N ARG A 195 -19.58 11.13 -10.77
CA ARG A 195 -20.65 10.62 -11.64
C ARG A 195 -21.04 9.17 -11.35
N ARG A 196 -20.55 8.58 -10.26
CA ARG A 196 -20.93 7.21 -9.86
C ARG A 196 -22.44 7.14 -9.65
N ASP A 197 -23.04 6.03 -10.09
CA ASP A 197 -24.48 5.83 -9.95
C ASP A 197 -24.88 5.82 -8.45
N PRO A 198 -26.16 6.10 -8.12
CA PRO A 198 -26.61 6.13 -6.72
C PRO A 198 -26.39 4.82 -5.96
N ILE A 199 -26.43 3.66 -6.63
CA ILE A 199 -26.23 2.36 -6.00
C ILE A 199 -24.76 2.21 -5.62
N THR A 200 -23.83 2.47 -6.53
CA THR A 200 -22.39 2.44 -6.22
C THR A 200 -22.04 3.38 -5.07
N ARG A 201 -22.56 4.61 -5.07
CA ARG A 201 -22.31 5.59 -3.99
C ARG A 201 -22.83 5.13 -2.63
N LEU A 202 -23.87 4.30 -2.60
CA LEU A 202 -24.44 3.77 -1.36
C LEU A 202 -23.77 2.47 -0.92
N VAL A 203 -23.60 1.51 -1.85
CA VAL A 203 -23.16 0.14 -1.55
C VAL A 203 -21.65 0.06 -1.37
N ALA A 204 -20.86 0.80 -2.15
CA ALA A 204 -19.41 0.68 -2.11
C ALA A 204 -18.82 1.06 -0.72
N PRO A 205 -19.28 2.12 -0.03
CA PRO A 205 -18.86 2.38 1.35
C PRO A 205 -19.25 1.27 2.34
N LEU A 206 -20.46 0.71 2.21
CA LEU A 206 -20.93 -0.38 3.08
C LEU A 206 -20.09 -1.65 2.90
N LEU A 207 -19.78 -1.98 1.65
CA LEU A 207 -18.93 -3.12 1.31
C LEU A 207 -17.51 -2.90 1.85
N TRP A 208 -16.95 -1.69 1.72
CA TRP A 208 -15.61 -1.42 2.25
C TRP A 208 -15.54 -1.49 3.78
N ASP A 209 -16.56 -1.04 4.50
CA ASP A 209 -16.63 -1.21 5.96
C ASP A 209 -16.67 -2.71 6.33
N GLN A 210 -17.46 -3.52 5.63
CA GLN A 210 -17.50 -4.97 5.87
C GLN A 210 -16.15 -5.63 5.61
N GLU A 211 -15.50 -5.31 4.49
CA GLU A 211 -14.16 -5.81 4.16
C GLU A 211 -13.12 -5.35 5.18
N THR A 212 -13.21 -4.10 5.64
CA THR A 212 -12.36 -3.56 6.72
C THR A 212 -12.51 -4.36 8.00
N GLN A 213 -13.74 -4.73 8.39
CA GLN A 213 -14.00 -5.53 9.58
C GLN A 213 -13.49 -6.97 9.42
N LEU A 214 -13.72 -7.60 8.27
CA LEU A 214 -13.22 -8.94 7.97
C LEU A 214 -11.69 -8.99 8.01
N TRP A 215 -11.05 -8.03 7.35
CA TRP A 215 -9.60 -7.90 7.32
C TRP A 215 -9.01 -7.75 8.72
N ARG A 216 -9.57 -6.86 9.55
CA ARG A 216 -9.11 -6.66 10.93
C ARG A 216 -9.28 -7.90 11.81
N ARG A 217 -10.38 -8.65 11.63
CA ARG A 217 -10.58 -9.94 12.32
C ARG A 217 -9.53 -10.95 11.89
N LEU A 218 -9.24 -11.06 10.60
CA LEU A 218 -8.20 -11.94 10.09
C LEU A 218 -6.82 -11.55 10.64
N LEU A 219 -6.48 -10.26 10.62
CA LEU A 219 -5.22 -9.75 11.17
C LEU A 219 -5.08 -10.02 12.68
N LEU A 220 -6.18 -9.89 13.43
CA LEU A 220 -6.23 -10.25 14.84
C LEU A 220 -5.99 -11.75 15.05
N LEU A 221 -6.61 -12.62 14.24
CA LEU A 221 -6.41 -14.08 14.30
C LEU A 221 -4.96 -14.46 14.00
N ILE A 222 -4.36 -13.87 12.96
CA ILE A 222 -2.95 -14.09 12.60
C ILE A 222 -2.03 -13.63 13.74
N THR A 223 -2.30 -12.46 14.31
CA THR A 223 -1.55 -11.92 15.45
C THR A 223 -1.67 -12.81 16.68
N PHE A 224 -2.87 -13.28 16.99
CA PHE A 224 -3.11 -14.21 18.09
C PHE A 224 -2.37 -15.53 17.87
N ALA A 225 -2.40 -16.09 16.65
CA ALA A 225 -1.66 -17.29 16.30
C ALA A 225 -0.15 -17.11 16.50
N ALA A 226 0.41 -15.95 16.12
CA ALA A 226 1.82 -15.62 16.34
C ALA A 226 2.17 -15.57 17.84
N VAL A 227 1.31 -14.99 18.68
CA VAL A 227 1.48 -14.99 20.14
C VAL A 227 1.35 -16.40 20.73
N CYS A 228 0.42 -17.21 20.23
CA CYS A 228 0.29 -18.61 20.64
C CYS A 228 1.54 -19.43 20.27
N LEU A 229 2.14 -19.24 19.10
CA LEU A 229 3.42 -19.86 18.74
C LEU A 229 4.52 -19.49 19.75
N TYR A 230 4.57 -18.22 20.16
CA TYR A 230 5.48 -17.76 21.19
C TYR A 230 5.21 -18.42 22.55
N ALA A 231 3.94 -18.57 22.96
CA ALA A 231 3.58 -19.26 24.20
C ALA A 231 3.94 -20.76 24.16
N VAL A 232 3.65 -21.45 23.05
CA VAL A 232 3.96 -22.87 22.84
C VAL A 232 5.46 -23.15 22.94
N ARG A 233 6.31 -22.21 22.51
CA ARG A 233 7.77 -22.31 22.65
C ARG A 233 8.21 -22.50 24.10
N TRP A 234 7.45 -22.03 25.09
CA TRP A 234 7.77 -22.17 26.52
C TRP A 234 7.28 -23.49 27.13
N LEU A 235 6.56 -24.33 26.38
CA LEU A 235 6.22 -25.68 26.83
C LEU A 235 7.45 -26.59 26.76
N PRO A 236 7.77 -27.35 27.82
CA PRO A 236 8.99 -28.16 27.90
C PRO A 236 9.21 -29.10 26.69
N LEU A 237 8.13 -29.72 26.21
CA LEU A 237 8.15 -30.68 25.10
C LEU A 237 8.29 -30.03 23.71
N CYS A 238 8.02 -28.73 23.58
CA CYS A 238 7.96 -28.03 22.30
C CYS A 238 9.16 -27.11 22.05
N SER A 239 9.90 -26.75 23.11
CA SER A 239 10.99 -25.77 23.06
C SER A 239 12.04 -26.05 21.98
N SER A 240 12.63 -27.25 21.99
CA SER A 240 13.67 -27.67 21.04
C SER A 240 13.17 -27.72 19.59
N ALA A 241 11.93 -28.17 19.38
CA ALA A 241 11.32 -28.25 18.05
C ALA A 241 11.07 -26.84 17.48
N MET A 242 10.53 -25.94 18.30
CA MET A 242 10.28 -24.55 17.91
C MET A 242 11.58 -23.79 17.60
N ASP A 243 12.64 -24.02 18.38
CA ASP A 243 13.96 -23.44 18.08
C ASP A 243 14.54 -23.96 16.76
N ALA A 244 14.40 -25.26 16.49
CA ALA A 244 14.86 -25.84 15.25
C ALA A 244 14.08 -25.29 14.04
N LEU A 245 12.75 -25.16 14.18
CA LEU A 245 11.88 -24.56 13.17
C LEU A 245 12.24 -23.10 12.93
N ASN A 246 12.40 -22.29 13.99
CA ASN A 246 12.77 -20.88 13.88
C ASN A 246 14.13 -20.71 13.16
N ARG A 247 15.15 -21.54 13.50
CA ARG A 247 16.42 -21.54 12.77
C ARG A 247 16.28 -21.93 11.29
N TRP A 248 15.42 -22.89 10.98
CA TRP A 248 15.15 -23.28 9.59
C TRP A 248 14.47 -22.14 8.82
N CYS A 249 13.46 -21.51 9.40
CA CYS A 249 12.79 -20.33 8.83
C CYS A 249 13.77 -19.16 8.62
N GLY A 250 14.67 -18.91 9.59
CA GLY A 250 15.72 -17.90 9.44
C GLY A 250 16.69 -18.20 8.28
N ARG A 251 17.00 -19.47 8.00
CA ARG A 251 17.78 -19.85 6.81
C ARG A 251 17.00 -19.62 5.52
N PHE A 252 15.71 -19.96 5.51
CA PHE A 252 14.83 -19.69 4.38
C PHE A 252 14.77 -18.18 4.08
N LEU A 253 14.59 -17.32 5.08
CA LEU A 253 14.59 -15.87 4.92
C LEU A 253 15.91 -15.38 4.29
N ARG A 254 17.06 -15.81 4.81
CA ARG A 254 18.37 -15.45 4.25
C ARG A 254 18.54 -15.88 2.80
N SER A 255 18.04 -17.07 2.42
CA SER A 255 18.07 -17.53 1.02
C SER A 255 17.24 -16.67 0.06
N ARG A 256 16.30 -15.88 0.60
CA ARG A 256 15.47 -14.92 -0.14
C ARG A 256 15.98 -13.47 -0.01
N GLY A 257 17.17 -13.27 0.60
CA GLY A 257 17.74 -11.95 0.84
C GLY A 257 17.04 -11.15 1.96
N ARG A 258 16.49 -11.86 2.97
CA ARG A 258 15.72 -11.30 4.09
C ARG A 258 16.29 -11.66 5.46
#